data_AF-A0A1D6MZX5-F1
#
_entry.id   AF-A0A1D6MZX5-F1
#
_cell.length_a   1.000
_cell.length_b   1.000
_cell.length_c   1.000
_cell.angle_alpha   90.00
_cell.angle_beta   90.00
_cell.angle_gamma   90.00
#
_symmetry.space_group_name_H-M   'P 1'
#
loop_
_entity.id
_entity.type
_entity.pdbx_description
1 polymer ?
#
loop_
_entity_poly.entity_id
_entity_poly.type
_entity_poly.pdbx_seq_one_letter_code
_entity_poly.pdbx_strand_id
1 'polypeptide(L)' 'MGLSDQDIVALFGGHTLGRCHKDRSGFEGAWTSNPLIFDNSSSM' A
#
# COMPACT_ATOMS: atom_id res chain seq x y z
N MET A 1 18.15 5.19 5.08
CA MET A 1 16.92 5.57 5.81
C MET A 1 16.96 5.14 7.29
N GLY A 2 17.80 4.19 7.71
CA GLY A 2 17.99 3.88 9.14
C GLY A 2 16.76 3.26 9.84
N LEU A 3 15.87 2.67 9.04
CA LEU A 3 14.60 2.09 9.51
C LEU A 3 14.82 0.65 9.97
N SER A 4 14.11 0.26 11.03
CA SER A 4 14.03 -1.15 11.43
C SER A 4 13.11 -1.94 10.51
N ASP A 5 13.22 -3.26 10.54
CA ASP A 5 12.33 -4.14 9.77
C ASP A 5 10.85 -3.90 10.12
N GLN A 6 10.57 -3.57 11.39
CA GLN A 6 9.22 -3.23 11.85
C GLN A 6 8.72 -1.92 11.23
N ASP A 7 9.57 -0.90 11.14
CA ASP A 7 9.20 0.38 10.51
C ASP A 7 8.94 0.20 9.01
N ILE A 8 9.72 -0.67 8.36
CA ILE A 8 9.54 -1.01 6.95
C ILE A 8 8.20 -1.71 6.73
N VAL A 9 7.85 -2.69 7.56
CA VAL A 9 6.56 -3.39 7.48
C VAL A 9 5.39 -2.43 7.72
N ALA A 10 5.53 -1.52 8.69
CA ALA A 10 4.51 -0.50 8.93
C ALA A 10 4.30 0.43 7.71
N LEU A 11 5.38 0.81 7.02
CA LEU A 11 5.30 1.64 5.82
C LEU A 11 4.66 0.91 4.63
N PHE A 12 4.91 -0.39 4.48
CA PHE A 12 4.26 -1.19 3.44
C PHE A 12 2.74 -1.24 3.59
N GLY A 13 2.22 -1.14 4.83
CA GLY A 13 0.79 -0.99 5.09
C GLY A 13 0.15 0.27 4.47
N GLY A 14 0.95 1.25 4.03
CA GLY A 14 0.44 2.43 3.32
C GLY A 14 -0.32 2.12 2.03
N HIS A 15 -0.08 0.96 1.40
CA HIS A 15 -0.81 0.52 0.21
C HIS A 15 -2.29 0.18 0.47
N THR A 16 -2.74 0.17 1.72
CA THR A 16 -4.18 0.13 2.04
C THR A 16 -4.96 1.26 1.36
N LEU A 17 -4.28 2.38 1.09
CA LEU A 17 -4.81 3.51 0.34
C LEU A 17 -4.31 3.53 -1.11
N GLY A 18 -5.23 3.87 -2.01
CA GLY A 18 -4.97 4.14 -3.41
C GLY A 18 -4.90 2.91 -4.30
N ARG A 19 -4.37 3.12 -5.50
CA ARG A 19 -4.22 2.11 -6.55
C ARG A 19 -3.06 2.46 -7.46
N CYS A 20 -2.48 1.45 -8.08
CA CYS A 20 -1.55 1.65 -9.18
C CYS A 20 -2.29 2.05 -10.46
N HIS A 21 -1.63 2.87 -11.27
CA HIS A 21 -2.13 3.39 -12.53
C HIS A 21 -1.11 3.06 -13.62
N LYS A 22 -1.55 2.37 -14.68
CA LYS A 22 -0.67 1.80 -15.71
C LYS A 22 0.17 2.85 -16.43
N ASP A 23 -0.36 4.05 -16.61
CA ASP A 23 0.30 5.20 -17.24
C ASP A 23 1.41 5.82 -16.37
N ARG A 24 1.47 5.51 -15.07
CA ARG A 24 2.45 6.06 -14.13
C ARG A 24 3.51 5.05 -13.72
N SER A 25 3.08 3.85 -13.36
CA SER A 25 3.97 2.80 -12.81
C SER A 25 4.08 1.56 -13.67
N GLY A 26 3.27 1.42 -14.72
CA GLY A 26 3.17 0.19 -15.51
C GLY A 26 2.30 -0.91 -14.88
N PHE A 27 1.78 -0.69 -13.66
CA PHE A 27 0.87 -1.60 -12.94
C PHE A 27 -0.51 -0.97 -12.82
N GLU A 28 -1.56 -1.78 -12.74
CA GLU A 28 -2.96 -1.34 -12.59
C GLU A 28 -3.63 -2.09 -11.45
N GLY A 29 -4.43 -1.39 -10.64
CA GLY A 29 -5.29 -2.00 -9.62
C GLY A 29 -5.00 -1.54 -8.20
N ALA A 30 -5.99 -1.75 -7.32
CA ALA A 30 -5.91 -1.45 -5.90
C ALA A 30 -5.41 -2.67 -5.11
N TRP A 31 -4.73 -2.43 -3.99
CA TRP A 31 -4.32 -3.49 -3.07
C TRP A 31 -5.44 -3.95 -2.14
N THR A 32 -6.49 -3.14 -1.99
CA THR A 32 -7.64 -3.43 -1.12
C THR A 32 -8.95 -3.20 -1.88
N SER A 33 -10.02 -3.81 -1.37
CA SER A 33 -11.37 -3.58 -1.90
C SER A 33 -11.89 -2.17 -1.61
N ASN A 34 -11.34 -1.50 -0.59
CA ASN A 34 -11.73 -0.16 -0.15
C ASN A 34 -10.51 0.79 -0.16
N PRO A 35 -10.00 1.19 -1.35
CA PRO A 35 -8.73 1.93 -1.48
C PRO A 35 -8.76 3.36 -0.94
N LEU A 36 -9.85 3.80 -0.32
CA LEU A 36 -9.98 5.13 0.30
C LEU A 36 -10.18 5.05 1.82
N ILE A 37 -10.12 3.85 2.41
CA ILE A 37 -10.24 3.61 3.84
C ILE A 37 -8.88 3.20 4.38
N PHE A 38 -8.41 3.89 5.42
CA PHE A 38 -7.16 3.53 6.08
C PHE A 38 -7.44 2.45 7.13
N ASP A 39 -7.15 1.21 6.76
CA ASP A 39 -7.25 0.04 7.64
C ASP A 39 -6.08 -0.93 7.39
N ASN A 40 -6.07 -2.08 8.06
CA ASN A 40 -5.04 -3.11 7.91
C ASN A 40 -5.34 -4.15 6.82
N SER A 41 -6.29 -3.89 5.91
CA SER A 41 -6.73 -4.88 4.92
C SER A 41 -5.67 -5.21 3.86
N SER A 42 -4.68 -4.35 3.64
CA SER A 42 -3.53 -4.63 2.77
C SER A 42 -2.47 -5.55 3.39
N SER A 43 -2.58 -5.84 4.69
CA SER A 43 -1.59 -6.60 5.46
C SER A 43 -2.05 -8.04 5.78
N MET A 44 -3.16 -8.49 5.19
CA MET A 44 -3.66 -9.86 5.30
C MET A 44 -3.29 -10.70 4.08
#